data_AF-A0A950PVA9-F1
#
_entry.id   AF-A0A950PVA9-F1
#
_cell.length_a   1.000
_cell.length_b   1.000
_cell.length_c   1.000
_cell.angle_alpha   90.00
_cell.angle_beta   90.00
_cell.angle_gamma   90.00
#
_symmetry.space_group_name_H-M   'P 1'
#
loop_
_entity.id
_entity.type
_entity.pdbx_description
1 polymer ?
#
loop_
_entity_poly.entity_id
_entity_poly.type
_entity_poly.pdbx_seq_one_letter_code
_entity_poly.pdbx_strand_id
1 'polypeptide(L)'
;DLSECGSPYGFNLGLSEEVTESILTDYLRALGGDVHRSARLVATTAHGDGVLAEIAQDGSRYRVDAEWIVGCDGLHSRTRELGGIVLEGHDIDARWAVFDATIAGWTDDFELNVGYLDFVPIILTALPARRWRVYLRPSSGESDLVEDAASTVRRYNSAAAFVDVANPTRFHCASKVANRFRSGRVLLAGDAAHLCSPAQGHGMNTGLQDAFNLAWKLALVCDGTADSALLDSYEAERRPIAEMVARSGDLTEQGQMLTGAAQRRDRDAAIRSTFTVQESRHNEIVAETELNVDYSASPIVFGASGGAAGAGQRAPSTIPVRSAGHTLALARDATTEDGEFTSLLNAVHYAVKDSRLFETVVSLDTDDVLAGSRGVTLLAMRPDGYVGMRCDRDHLASLERYENLITARH
;
A
#
# COMPACT_ATOMS: atom_id res chain seq x y z
N ASP A 1 10.75 11.47 -13.10
CA ASP A 1 11.67 11.73 -11.98
C ASP A 1 10.86 11.62 -10.70
N LEU A 2 11.16 10.66 -9.84
CA LEU A 2 10.40 10.46 -8.60
C LEU A 2 10.77 11.51 -7.53
N SER A 3 11.81 12.32 -7.73
CA SER A 3 12.14 13.42 -6.82
C SER A 3 11.03 14.47 -6.71
N GLU A 4 10.16 14.56 -7.73
CA GLU A 4 9.02 15.48 -7.77
C GLU A 4 7.77 14.96 -7.03
N CYS A 5 7.82 13.77 -6.39
CA CYS A 5 6.65 13.15 -5.75
C CYS A 5 6.26 13.76 -4.39
N GLY A 6 7.06 14.69 -3.85
CA GLY A 6 6.80 15.31 -2.55
C GLY A 6 7.21 14.46 -1.34
N SER A 7 7.93 13.36 -1.55
CA SER A 7 8.52 12.52 -0.49
C SER A 7 10.03 12.80 -0.35
N PRO A 8 10.60 12.75 0.87
CA PRO A 8 12.06 12.73 1.03
C PRO A 8 12.69 11.44 0.43
N TYR A 9 11.87 10.44 0.15
CA TYR A 9 12.24 9.20 -0.52
C TYR A 9 11.76 9.22 -1.98
N GLY A 10 12.21 10.21 -2.74
CA GLY A 10 11.86 10.40 -4.16
C GLY A 10 12.55 9.41 -5.11
N PHE A 11 12.60 8.14 -4.76
CA PHE A 11 13.24 7.06 -5.52
C PHE A 11 12.45 5.76 -5.40
N ASN A 12 12.63 4.87 -6.37
CA ASN A 12 12.10 3.51 -6.31
C ASN A 12 13.22 2.60 -5.75
N LEU A 13 12.90 1.80 -4.73
CA LEU A 13 13.82 0.83 -4.19
C LEU A 13 13.57 -0.54 -4.83
N GLY A 14 14.37 -0.87 -5.85
CA GLY A 14 14.35 -2.18 -6.49
C GLY A 14 14.88 -3.28 -5.57
N LEU A 15 13.98 -4.02 -4.92
CA LEU A 15 14.28 -5.20 -4.11
C LEU A 15 13.47 -6.38 -4.61
N SER A 16 14.07 -7.58 -4.57
CA SER A 16 13.31 -8.79 -4.83
C SER A 16 12.36 -9.08 -3.67
N GLU A 17 11.19 -9.64 -4.00
CA GLU A 17 10.20 -10.06 -3.01
C GLU A 17 10.77 -11.03 -1.98
N GLU A 18 11.64 -11.96 -2.39
CA GLU A 18 12.37 -12.87 -1.49
C GLU A 18 13.19 -12.12 -0.42
N VAL A 19 13.86 -11.03 -0.80
CA VAL A 19 14.64 -10.22 0.14
C VAL A 19 13.70 -9.45 1.08
N THR A 20 12.61 -8.89 0.54
CA THR A 20 11.58 -8.22 1.35
C THR A 20 10.97 -9.18 2.38
N GLU A 21 10.56 -10.39 1.96
CA GLU A 21 10.05 -11.43 2.86
C GLU A 21 11.06 -11.81 3.95
N SER A 22 12.34 -11.92 3.60
CA SER A 22 13.41 -12.24 4.55
C SER A 22 13.57 -11.14 5.61
N ILE A 23 13.61 -9.87 5.18
CA ILE A 23 13.68 -8.71 6.09
C ILE A 23 12.48 -8.69 7.05
N LEU A 24 11.27 -8.87 6.52
CA LEU A 24 10.04 -8.86 7.33
C LEU A 24 9.97 -10.05 8.29
N THR A 25 10.41 -11.24 7.84
CA THR A 25 10.46 -12.44 8.68
C THR A 25 11.44 -12.28 9.83
N ASP A 26 12.63 -11.74 9.55
CA ASP A 26 13.64 -11.51 10.59
C ASP A 26 13.21 -10.42 11.56
N TYR A 27 12.53 -9.38 11.08
CA TYR A 27 11.93 -8.35 11.93
C TYR A 27 10.84 -8.93 12.85
N LEU A 28 9.93 -9.76 12.31
CA LEU A 28 8.90 -10.44 13.11
C LEU A 28 9.52 -11.29 14.22
N ARG A 29 10.57 -12.07 13.89
CA ARG A 29 11.29 -12.89 14.88
C ARG A 29 11.99 -12.06 15.94
N ALA A 30 12.58 -10.92 15.55
CA ALA A 30 13.21 -10.00 16.50
C ALA A 30 12.20 -9.40 17.49
N LEU A 31 10.93 -9.28 17.09
CA LEU A 31 9.82 -8.88 17.96
C LEU A 31 9.22 -10.05 18.77
N GLY A 32 9.75 -11.27 18.62
CA GLY A 32 9.27 -12.47 19.32
C GLY A 32 8.11 -13.19 18.64
N GLY A 33 7.79 -12.86 17.39
CA GLY A 33 6.80 -13.58 16.58
C GLY A 33 7.36 -14.84 15.91
N ASP A 34 6.47 -15.78 15.61
CA ASP A 34 6.82 -17.09 15.06
C ASP A 34 6.27 -17.30 13.63
N VAL A 35 7.00 -18.06 12.82
CA VAL A 35 6.59 -18.48 11.47
C VAL A 35 6.60 -20.00 11.39
N HIS A 36 5.41 -20.60 11.28
CA HIS A 36 5.23 -22.04 11.11
C HIS A 36 5.12 -22.37 9.62
N ARG A 37 6.20 -22.88 9.02
CA ARG A 37 6.22 -23.27 7.60
C ARG A 37 5.58 -24.63 7.39
N SER A 38 5.09 -24.87 6.18
CA SER A 38 4.39 -26.12 5.79
C SER A 38 3.12 -26.40 6.62
N ALA A 39 2.55 -25.37 7.24
CA ALA A 39 1.31 -25.42 8.00
C ALA A 39 0.17 -24.85 7.15
N ARG A 40 -0.81 -25.68 6.81
CA ARG A 40 -1.93 -25.31 5.93
C ARG A 40 -3.22 -25.18 6.73
N LEU A 41 -3.88 -24.02 6.63
CA LEU A 41 -5.26 -23.86 7.10
C LEU A 41 -6.20 -24.76 6.30
N VAL A 42 -6.99 -25.58 6.99
CA VAL A 42 -7.93 -26.53 6.37
C VAL A 42 -9.36 -26.08 6.56
N ALA A 43 -9.71 -25.70 7.78
CA ALA A 43 -11.05 -25.31 8.17
C ALA A 43 -11.00 -24.28 9.29
N THR A 44 -12.09 -23.50 9.39
CA THR A 44 -12.34 -22.60 10.51
C THR A 44 -13.70 -22.91 11.09
N THR A 45 -13.88 -22.67 12.38
CA THR A 45 -15.18 -22.78 13.04
C THR A 45 -15.29 -21.68 14.08
N ALA A 46 -16.38 -20.92 14.07
CA ALA A 46 -16.64 -19.93 15.11
C ALA A 46 -16.71 -20.62 16.48
N HIS A 47 -16.06 -20.03 17.48
CA HIS A 47 -15.93 -20.62 18.81
C HIS A 47 -15.98 -19.52 19.88
N GLY A 48 -17.13 -19.35 20.53
CA GLY A 48 -17.33 -18.26 21.50
C GLY A 48 -17.02 -16.89 20.89
N ASP A 49 -16.13 -16.14 21.55
CA ASP A 49 -15.58 -14.87 21.07
C ASP A 49 -14.31 -15.02 20.22
N GLY A 50 -14.09 -16.19 19.63
CA GLY A 50 -12.95 -16.48 18.78
C GLY A 50 -13.29 -17.36 17.58
N VAL A 51 -12.25 -17.90 16.97
CA VAL A 51 -12.29 -18.80 15.83
C VAL A 51 -11.27 -19.90 16.02
N LEU A 52 -11.74 -21.14 15.87
CA LEU A 52 -10.89 -22.32 15.92
C LEU A 52 -10.40 -22.63 14.51
N ALA A 53 -9.10 -22.55 14.29
CA ALA A 53 -8.44 -22.91 13.04
C ALA A 53 -7.93 -24.36 13.10
N GLU A 54 -8.31 -25.16 12.11
CA GLU A 54 -7.74 -26.50 11.91
C GLU A 54 -6.56 -26.42 10.93
N ILE A 55 -5.39 -26.81 11.40
CA ILE A 55 -4.13 -26.75 10.65
C ILE A 55 -3.67 -28.17 10.33
N ALA A 56 -3.30 -28.41 9.07
CA ALA A 56 -2.63 -29.63 8.64
C ALA A 56 -1.14 -29.37 8.44
N GLN A 57 -0.30 -30.22 9.03
CA GLN A 57 1.15 -30.14 8.96
C GLN A 57 1.77 -31.53 9.13
N ASP A 58 2.69 -31.90 8.25
CA ASP A 58 3.46 -33.17 8.29
C ASP A 58 2.59 -34.43 8.46
N GLY A 59 1.43 -34.45 7.79
CA GLY A 59 0.46 -35.56 7.85
C GLY A 59 -0.39 -35.61 9.12
N SER A 60 -0.14 -34.72 10.08
CA SER A 60 -0.94 -34.53 11.29
C SER A 60 -1.91 -33.34 11.15
N ARG A 61 -2.91 -33.30 12.02
CA ARG A 61 -3.80 -32.12 12.17
C ARG A 61 -3.85 -31.69 13.62
N TYR A 62 -3.82 -30.39 13.84
CA TYR A 62 -3.99 -29.78 15.16
C TYR A 62 -4.88 -28.55 15.05
N ARG A 63 -5.29 -28.02 16.20
CA ARG A 63 -6.19 -26.86 16.28
C ARG A 63 -5.50 -25.71 16.98
N VAL A 64 -5.76 -24.51 16.49
CA VAL A 64 -5.34 -23.24 17.08
C VAL A 64 -6.59 -22.46 17.45
N ASP A 65 -6.73 -22.10 18.72
CA ASP A 65 -7.77 -21.18 19.17
C ASP A 65 -7.24 -19.75 19.05
N ALA A 66 -7.92 -18.91 18.29
CA ALA A 66 -7.49 -17.54 17.99
C ALA A 66 -8.67 -16.58 18.11
N GLU A 67 -8.44 -15.34 18.52
CA GLU A 67 -9.49 -14.31 18.54
C GLU A 67 -9.86 -13.83 17.13
N TRP A 68 -8.88 -13.85 16.22
CA TRP A 68 -8.97 -13.35 14.86
C TRP A 68 -8.11 -14.17 13.90
N ILE A 69 -8.51 -14.23 12.63
CA ILE A 69 -7.70 -14.76 11.54
C ILE A 69 -7.56 -13.68 10.48
N VAL A 70 -6.32 -13.42 10.05
CA VAL A 70 -6.03 -12.55 8.91
C VAL A 70 -5.50 -13.40 7.76
N GLY A 71 -6.25 -13.45 6.66
CA GLY A 71 -5.88 -14.13 5.44
C GLY A 71 -4.91 -13.29 4.63
N CYS A 72 -3.64 -13.68 4.65
CA CYS A 72 -2.57 -13.18 3.77
C CYS A 72 -2.07 -14.31 2.85
N ASP A 73 -2.95 -15.24 2.49
CA ASP A 73 -2.67 -16.52 1.82
C ASP A 73 -2.88 -16.48 0.29
N GLY A 74 -2.76 -15.29 -0.29
CA GLY A 74 -2.61 -15.05 -1.73
C GLY A 74 -3.82 -15.35 -2.61
N LEU A 75 -3.58 -15.41 -3.92
CA LEU A 75 -4.60 -15.66 -4.96
C LEU A 75 -5.55 -16.82 -4.63
N HIS A 76 -5.02 -17.94 -4.13
CA HIS A 76 -5.79 -19.13 -3.78
C HIS A 76 -6.22 -19.17 -2.31
N SER A 77 -6.40 -18.00 -1.70
CA SER A 77 -6.72 -17.83 -0.28
C SER A 77 -7.81 -18.79 0.19
N ARG A 78 -7.38 -19.71 1.05
CA ARG A 78 -8.28 -20.63 1.76
C ARG A 78 -9.05 -19.87 2.82
N THR A 79 -8.45 -18.84 3.40
CA THR A 79 -9.09 -17.96 4.38
C THR A 79 -10.30 -17.24 3.76
N ARG A 80 -10.14 -16.68 2.56
CA ARG A 80 -11.22 -16.06 1.79
C ARG A 80 -12.34 -17.06 1.47
N GLU A 81 -11.98 -18.25 0.99
CA GLU A 81 -12.95 -19.31 0.68
C GLU A 81 -13.77 -19.71 1.91
N LEU A 82 -13.10 -19.98 3.04
CA LEU A 82 -13.76 -20.36 4.30
C LEU A 82 -14.60 -19.22 4.89
N GLY A 83 -14.22 -17.96 4.63
CA GLY A 83 -14.98 -16.77 5.01
C GLY A 83 -16.21 -16.51 4.14
N GLY A 84 -16.41 -17.28 3.05
CA GLY A 84 -17.50 -17.08 2.10
C GLY A 84 -17.39 -15.77 1.31
N ILE A 85 -16.18 -15.25 1.15
CA ILE A 85 -15.90 -13.98 0.48
C ILE A 85 -15.60 -14.25 -1.00
N VAL A 86 -16.18 -13.42 -1.88
CA VAL A 86 -16.08 -13.60 -3.34
C VAL A 86 -15.12 -12.57 -3.92
N LEU A 87 -14.26 -13.00 -4.85
CA LEU A 87 -13.48 -12.10 -5.71
C LEU A 87 -14.31 -11.70 -6.93
N GLU A 88 -14.51 -10.40 -7.10
CA GLU A 88 -15.23 -9.80 -8.23
C GLU A 88 -14.24 -9.13 -9.19
N GLY A 89 -14.44 -9.29 -10.49
CA GLY A 89 -13.53 -8.77 -11.52
C GLY A 89 -13.38 -9.74 -12.69
N HIS A 90 -12.20 -9.77 -13.32
CA HIS A 90 -11.96 -10.60 -14.50
C HIS A 90 -10.54 -11.17 -14.53
N ASP A 91 -10.36 -12.26 -15.28
CA ASP A 91 -9.05 -12.81 -15.57
C ASP A 91 -8.39 -12.04 -16.72
N ILE A 92 -7.07 -11.92 -16.68
CA ILE A 92 -6.29 -11.32 -17.76
C ILE A 92 -5.87 -12.45 -18.70
N ASP A 93 -6.54 -12.55 -19.86
CA ASP A 93 -6.40 -13.67 -20.79
C ASP A 93 -4.97 -13.84 -21.32
N ALA A 94 -4.31 -12.72 -21.63
CA ALA A 94 -2.92 -12.74 -22.06
C ALA A 94 -2.03 -13.18 -20.89
N ARG A 95 -1.04 -14.04 -21.17
CA ARG A 95 -0.03 -14.44 -20.18
C ARG A 95 0.99 -13.34 -19.97
N TRP A 96 1.45 -13.17 -18.74
CA TRP A 96 2.69 -12.47 -18.46
C TRP A 96 3.84 -13.46 -18.39
N ALA A 97 5.05 -12.97 -18.54
CA ALA A 97 6.26 -13.70 -18.21
C ALA A 97 7.25 -12.81 -17.47
N VAL A 98 8.13 -13.46 -16.72
CA VAL A 98 9.19 -12.82 -15.95
C VAL A 98 10.46 -13.66 -15.99
N PHE A 99 11.60 -13.00 -16.00
CA PHE A 99 12.91 -13.59 -15.69
C PHE A 99 13.84 -12.54 -15.10
N ASP A 100 14.87 -12.98 -14.39
CA ASP A 100 15.91 -12.09 -13.88
C ASP A 100 17.19 -12.27 -14.71
N ALA A 101 17.81 -11.19 -15.17
CA ALA A 101 19.01 -11.26 -16.02
C ALA A 101 19.96 -10.08 -15.79
N THR A 102 21.19 -10.21 -16.25
CA THR A 102 22.08 -9.07 -16.51
C THR A 102 21.88 -8.62 -17.95
N ILE A 103 22.02 -7.32 -18.22
CA ILE A 103 21.99 -6.79 -19.60
C ILE A 103 23.41 -6.36 -19.98
N ALA A 104 24.08 -7.16 -20.81
CA ALA A 104 25.34 -6.77 -21.42
C ALA A 104 25.09 -5.66 -22.45
N GLY A 105 25.97 -4.67 -22.54
CA GLY A 105 25.81 -3.55 -23.48
C GLY A 105 24.74 -2.52 -23.09
N TRP A 106 24.23 -2.56 -21.85
CA TRP A 106 23.33 -1.52 -21.33
C TRP A 106 24.07 -0.18 -21.19
N THR A 107 23.53 0.87 -21.79
CA THR A 107 24.16 2.20 -21.86
C THR A 107 23.51 3.24 -20.97
N ASP A 108 22.25 3.01 -20.57
CA ASP A 108 21.51 3.91 -19.69
C ASP A 108 21.88 3.68 -18.22
N ASP A 109 21.40 4.56 -17.34
CA ASP A 109 21.58 4.39 -15.91
C ASP A 109 20.96 3.07 -15.44
N PHE A 110 21.64 2.41 -14.50
CA PHE A 110 21.19 1.15 -13.93
C PHE A 110 19.96 1.35 -13.02
N GLU A 111 19.79 2.52 -12.41
CA GLU A 111 18.69 2.79 -11.48
C GLU A 111 17.35 3.12 -12.18
N LEU A 112 17.35 3.19 -13.52
CA LEU A 112 16.14 3.47 -14.30
C LEU A 112 15.24 2.25 -14.42
N ASN A 113 13.96 2.42 -14.14
CA ASN A 113 12.93 1.48 -14.59
C ASN A 113 12.49 1.86 -16.01
N VAL A 114 12.50 0.91 -16.93
CA VAL A 114 12.25 1.18 -18.36
C VAL A 114 11.11 0.33 -18.89
N GLY A 115 10.08 0.98 -19.45
CA GLY A 115 9.00 0.31 -20.16
C GLY A 115 9.09 0.55 -21.67
N TYR A 116 9.12 -0.52 -22.47
CA TYR A 116 8.96 -0.44 -23.92
C TYR A 116 7.56 -0.92 -24.31
N LEU A 117 6.69 -0.01 -24.75
CA LEU A 117 5.28 -0.29 -25.07
C LEU A 117 5.09 -0.69 -26.56
N ASP A 118 5.91 -1.62 -27.02
CA ASP A 118 5.95 -2.07 -28.42
C ASP A 118 5.07 -3.32 -28.65
N PHE A 119 5.23 -4.03 -29.78
CA PHE A 119 4.45 -5.25 -30.08
C PHE A 119 4.62 -6.34 -29.01
N VAL A 120 5.86 -6.56 -28.58
CA VAL A 120 6.17 -7.30 -27.35
C VAL A 120 6.50 -6.26 -26.29
N PRO A 121 5.52 -5.86 -25.45
CA PRO A 121 5.79 -4.93 -24.38
C PRO A 121 6.69 -5.58 -23.34
N ILE A 122 7.69 -4.82 -22.89
CA ILE A 122 8.61 -5.26 -21.84
C ILE A 122 8.77 -4.16 -20.79
N ILE A 123 8.97 -4.56 -19.54
CA ILE A 123 9.29 -3.68 -18.41
C ILE A 123 10.56 -4.22 -17.77
N LEU A 124 11.56 -3.35 -17.62
CA LEU A 124 12.84 -3.62 -17.00
C LEU A 124 12.88 -2.91 -15.65
N THR A 125 13.01 -3.69 -14.58
CA THR A 125 13.11 -3.19 -13.21
C THR A 125 14.48 -3.51 -12.64
N ALA A 126 15.17 -2.48 -12.14
CA ALA A 126 16.49 -2.64 -11.55
C ALA A 126 16.41 -3.43 -10.22
N LEU A 127 17.38 -4.31 -10.00
CA LEU A 127 17.55 -5.11 -8.78
C LEU A 127 18.97 -4.97 -8.22
N PRO A 128 19.24 -5.35 -6.97
CA PRO A 128 20.60 -5.33 -6.44
C PRO A 128 21.57 -6.19 -7.27
N ALA A 129 22.87 -5.93 -7.13
CA ALA A 129 23.94 -6.61 -7.89
C ALA A 129 23.88 -6.44 -9.42
N ARG A 130 23.35 -5.29 -9.89
CA ARG A 130 23.25 -4.93 -11.31
C ARG A 130 22.41 -5.90 -12.15
N ARG A 131 21.40 -6.51 -11.53
CA ARG A 131 20.43 -7.39 -12.20
C ARG A 131 19.17 -6.63 -12.60
N TRP A 132 18.45 -7.19 -13.56
CA TRP A 132 17.18 -6.68 -14.04
C TRP A 132 16.12 -7.74 -13.90
N ARG A 133 14.96 -7.38 -13.36
CA ARG A 133 13.74 -8.14 -13.53
C ARG A 133 13.07 -7.71 -14.82
N VAL A 134 12.87 -8.66 -15.72
CA VAL A 134 12.33 -8.45 -17.07
C VAL A 134 10.92 -9.01 -17.09
N TYR A 135 9.92 -8.13 -17.05
CA TYR A 135 8.54 -8.50 -17.32
C TYR A 135 8.25 -8.33 -18.81
N LEU A 136 7.51 -9.26 -19.39
CA LEU A 136 7.11 -9.18 -20.79
C LEU A 136 5.76 -9.84 -21.05
N ARG A 137 5.15 -9.49 -22.19
CA ARG A 137 4.08 -10.26 -22.81
C ARG A 137 4.65 -11.18 -23.88
N PRO A 138 4.64 -12.51 -23.68
CA PRO A 138 5.16 -13.45 -24.67
C PRO A 138 4.42 -13.31 -26.01
N SER A 139 5.14 -13.40 -27.12
CA SER A 139 4.57 -13.31 -28.47
C SER A 139 3.64 -14.49 -28.79
N SER A 140 3.82 -15.63 -28.11
CA SER A 140 2.90 -16.77 -28.16
C SER A 140 3.02 -17.64 -26.90
N GLY A 141 2.15 -18.65 -26.78
CA GLY A 141 2.18 -19.59 -25.64
C GLY A 141 3.50 -20.36 -25.48
N GLU A 142 4.22 -20.58 -26.59
CA GLU A 142 5.43 -21.41 -26.67
C GLU A 142 6.68 -20.63 -27.12
N SER A 143 6.61 -19.29 -27.18
CA SER A 143 7.73 -18.47 -27.61
C SER A 143 8.97 -18.60 -26.71
N ASP A 144 10.14 -18.26 -27.23
CA ASP A 144 11.30 -18.07 -26.38
C ASP A 144 11.17 -16.71 -25.68
N LEU A 145 11.03 -16.73 -24.35
CA LEU A 145 10.81 -15.52 -23.53
C LEU A 145 12.00 -14.57 -23.59
N VAL A 146 13.21 -15.10 -23.64
CA VAL A 146 14.45 -14.29 -23.65
C VAL A 146 14.61 -13.66 -25.02
N GLU A 147 14.36 -14.42 -26.09
CA GLU A 147 14.43 -13.88 -27.46
C GLU A 147 13.31 -12.88 -27.74
N ASP A 148 12.09 -13.10 -27.23
CA ASP A 148 10.98 -12.15 -27.30
C ASP A 148 11.42 -10.79 -26.72
N ALA A 149 11.94 -10.79 -25.48
CA ALA A 149 12.44 -9.58 -24.84
C ALA A 149 13.63 -8.97 -25.62
N ALA A 150 14.60 -9.79 -26.03
CA ALA A 150 15.80 -9.34 -26.74
C ALA A 150 15.46 -8.72 -28.10
N SER A 151 14.41 -9.21 -28.77
CA SER A 151 13.92 -8.65 -30.02
C SER A 151 13.41 -7.22 -29.85
N THR A 152 12.79 -6.90 -28.71
CA THR A 152 12.34 -5.54 -28.39
C THR A 152 13.50 -4.63 -28.03
N VAL A 153 14.37 -5.04 -27.10
CA VAL A 153 15.50 -4.20 -26.67
C VAL A 153 16.43 -3.86 -27.85
N ARG A 154 16.75 -4.83 -28.72
CA ARG A 154 17.66 -4.63 -29.86
C ARG A 154 17.17 -3.60 -30.90
N ARG A 155 15.87 -3.26 -30.92
CA ARG A 155 15.36 -2.17 -31.77
C ARG A 155 15.85 -0.79 -31.31
N TYR A 156 16.16 -0.65 -30.02
CA TYR A 156 16.57 0.62 -29.41
C TYR A 156 18.05 0.63 -29.04
N ASN A 157 18.59 -0.52 -28.63
CA ASN A 157 20.02 -0.71 -28.36
C ASN A 157 20.47 -2.05 -28.96
N SER A 158 21.07 -2.00 -30.15
CA SER A 158 21.50 -3.20 -30.87
C SER A 158 22.66 -3.95 -30.22
N ALA A 159 23.38 -3.33 -29.28
CA ALA A 159 24.46 -3.97 -28.53
C ALA A 159 23.95 -4.69 -27.26
N ALA A 160 22.70 -4.46 -26.87
CA ALA A 160 22.13 -5.04 -25.66
C ALA A 160 21.83 -6.54 -25.82
N ALA A 161 22.23 -7.33 -24.84
CA ALA A 161 21.93 -8.76 -24.76
C ALA A 161 21.65 -9.19 -23.32
N PHE A 162 20.63 -10.02 -23.12
CA PHE A 162 20.37 -10.65 -21.83
C PHE A 162 21.36 -11.79 -21.60
N VAL A 163 22.04 -11.75 -20.46
CA VAL A 163 23.02 -12.76 -20.00
C VAL A 163 22.71 -13.15 -18.56
N ASP A 164 23.25 -14.28 -18.09
CA ASP A 164 23.02 -14.79 -16.72
C ASP A 164 21.53 -14.91 -16.35
N VAL A 165 20.72 -15.31 -17.33
CA VAL A 165 19.26 -15.45 -17.20
C VAL A 165 18.92 -16.50 -16.15
N ALA A 166 18.01 -16.14 -15.24
CA ALA A 166 17.48 -16.98 -14.19
C ALA A 166 15.94 -17.02 -14.23
N ASN A 167 15.40 -18.22 -13.99
CA ASN A 167 13.98 -18.49 -13.72
C ASN A 167 12.97 -17.93 -14.74
N PRO A 168 13.15 -18.14 -16.06
CA PRO A 168 12.16 -17.74 -17.04
C PRO A 168 10.83 -18.46 -16.84
N THR A 169 9.79 -17.70 -16.49
CA THR A 169 8.52 -18.24 -16.02
C THR A 169 7.36 -17.47 -16.65
N ARG A 170 6.32 -18.19 -17.08
CA ARG A 170 5.03 -17.62 -17.48
C ARG A 170 4.06 -17.68 -16.32
N PHE A 171 3.21 -16.68 -16.20
CA PHE A 171 2.17 -16.64 -15.18
C PHE A 171 0.88 -16.00 -15.70
N HIS A 172 -0.21 -16.38 -15.04
CA HIS A 172 -1.53 -15.83 -15.26
C HIS A 172 -1.81 -14.75 -14.23
N CYS A 173 -2.52 -13.71 -14.64
CA CYS A 173 -2.93 -12.61 -13.78
C CYS A 173 -4.45 -12.46 -13.81
N ALA A 174 -4.97 -11.76 -12.82
CA ALA A 174 -6.36 -11.35 -12.78
C ALA A 174 -6.45 -9.96 -12.16
N SER A 175 -7.51 -9.25 -12.49
CA SER A 175 -7.88 -7.96 -11.88
C SER A 175 -9.17 -8.20 -11.12
N LYS A 176 -9.06 -8.47 -9.82
CA LYS A 176 -10.20 -8.87 -8.98
C LYS A 176 -10.06 -8.31 -7.56
N VAL A 177 -11.16 -7.87 -6.98
CA VAL A 177 -11.22 -7.35 -5.60
C VAL A 177 -12.26 -8.14 -4.83
N ALA A 178 -11.95 -8.48 -3.58
CA ALA A 178 -12.87 -9.15 -2.68
C ALA A 178 -14.04 -8.22 -2.38
N ASN A 179 -15.26 -8.74 -2.49
CA ASN A 179 -16.46 -7.94 -2.26
C ASN A 179 -16.57 -7.44 -0.82
N ARG A 180 -15.90 -8.11 0.12
CA ARG A 180 -15.69 -7.73 1.52
C ARG A 180 -14.27 -8.08 1.94
N PHE A 181 -13.68 -7.27 2.81
CA PHE A 181 -12.37 -7.50 3.41
C PHE A 181 -12.49 -8.10 4.83
N ARG A 182 -13.71 -8.12 5.39
CA ARG A 182 -14.03 -8.74 6.68
C ARG A 182 -15.27 -9.63 6.60
N SER A 183 -15.22 -10.78 7.26
CA SER A 183 -16.36 -11.68 7.51
C SER A 183 -16.27 -12.19 8.95
N GLY A 184 -17.03 -11.54 9.86
CA GLY A 184 -16.96 -11.83 11.29
C GLY A 184 -15.55 -11.59 11.85
N ARG A 185 -14.89 -12.68 12.29
CA ARG A 185 -13.52 -12.68 12.85
C ARG A 185 -12.41 -13.03 11.84
N VAL A 186 -12.78 -13.10 10.56
CA VAL A 186 -11.86 -13.31 9.44
C VAL A 186 -11.69 -11.98 8.70
N LEU A 187 -10.43 -11.56 8.51
CA LEU A 187 -10.06 -10.41 7.68
C LEU A 187 -9.15 -10.87 6.54
N LEU A 188 -9.04 -10.10 5.46
CA LEU A 188 -8.16 -10.38 4.32
C LEU A 188 -7.23 -9.20 4.04
N ALA A 189 -5.99 -9.46 3.65
CA ALA A 189 -5.02 -8.44 3.22
C ALA A 189 -4.16 -8.92 2.04
N GLY A 190 -3.68 -8.00 1.21
CA GLY A 190 -2.88 -8.30 0.02
C GLY A 190 -3.62 -9.17 -1.00
N ASP A 191 -2.90 -10.08 -1.66
CA ASP A 191 -3.43 -10.93 -2.74
C ASP A 191 -4.62 -11.84 -2.35
N ALA A 192 -4.84 -12.04 -1.05
CA ALA A 192 -6.05 -12.71 -0.58
C ALA A 192 -7.30 -11.84 -0.78
N ALA A 193 -7.16 -10.51 -0.68
CA ALA A 193 -8.19 -9.50 -0.77
C ALA A 193 -8.30 -8.89 -2.17
N HIS A 194 -7.20 -8.67 -2.90
CA HIS A 194 -7.25 -8.04 -4.22
C HIS A 194 -6.08 -8.46 -5.10
N LEU A 195 -6.31 -8.41 -6.40
CA LEU A 195 -5.37 -8.75 -7.46
C LEU A 195 -5.41 -7.65 -8.48
N CYS A 196 -4.24 -7.27 -9.01
CA CYS A 196 -4.12 -6.25 -10.04
C CYS A 196 -3.19 -6.73 -11.16
N SER A 197 -3.18 -5.98 -12.27
CA SER A 197 -2.14 -6.16 -13.28
C SER A 197 -0.75 -5.91 -12.65
N PRO A 198 0.27 -6.72 -12.99
CA PRO A 198 1.65 -6.47 -12.57
C PRO A 198 2.30 -5.29 -13.31
N ALA A 199 1.63 -4.72 -14.33
CA ALA A 199 2.21 -3.72 -15.24
C ALA A 199 2.74 -2.45 -14.56
N GLN A 200 2.22 -2.10 -13.38
CA GLN A 200 2.61 -0.90 -12.63
C GLN A 200 3.35 -1.21 -11.31
N GLY A 201 3.46 -2.49 -10.92
CA GLY A 201 4.18 -2.87 -9.69
C GLY A 201 3.47 -2.50 -8.37
N HIS A 202 2.15 -2.30 -8.37
CA HIS A 202 1.39 -1.88 -7.19
C HIS A 202 1.08 -3.04 -6.21
N GLY A 203 0.92 -4.28 -6.67
CA GLY A 203 0.39 -5.40 -5.86
C GLY A 203 0.98 -5.56 -4.46
N MET A 204 2.30 -5.82 -4.35
CA MET A 204 2.98 -5.95 -3.05
C MET A 204 2.92 -4.65 -2.23
N ASN A 205 3.03 -3.48 -2.86
CA ASN A 205 2.99 -2.18 -2.18
C ASN A 205 1.63 -1.93 -1.53
N THR A 206 0.56 -2.13 -2.29
CA THR A 206 -0.82 -2.02 -1.81
C THR A 206 -1.10 -3.05 -0.70
N GLY A 207 -0.61 -4.29 -0.84
CA GLY A 207 -0.76 -5.32 0.19
C GLY A 207 -0.01 -5.03 1.49
N LEU A 208 1.19 -4.46 1.42
CA LEU A 208 1.90 -3.99 2.62
C LEU A 208 1.15 -2.84 3.29
N GLN A 209 0.60 -1.91 2.52
CA GLN A 209 -0.21 -0.82 3.06
C GLN A 209 -1.50 -1.32 3.72
N ASP A 210 -2.12 -2.38 3.21
CA ASP A 210 -3.25 -3.04 3.90
C ASP A 210 -2.85 -3.52 5.28
N ALA A 211 -1.69 -4.20 5.40
CA ALA A 211 -1.18 -4.69 6.66
C ALA A 211 -0.89 -3.54 7.64
N PHE A 212 -0.28 -2.44 7.19
CA PHE A 212 -0.05 -1.25 8.02
C PHE A 212 -1.35 -0.62 8.51
N ASN A 213 -2.37 -0.51 7.64
CA ASN A 213 -3.67 0.04 8.01
C ASN A 213 -4.42 -0.86 9.01
N LEU A 214 -4.35 -2.17 8.82
CA LEU A 214 -5.06 -3.16 9.64
C LEU A 214 -4.42 -3.37 11.01
N ALA A 215 -3.08 -3.43 11.08
CA ALA A 215 -2.35 -3.91 12.26
C ALA A 215 -2.69 -3.12 13.53
N TRP A 216 -2.67 -1.79 13.47
CA TRP A 216 -2.93 -0.97 14.66
C TRP A 216 -4.39 -1.05 15.11
N LYS A 217 -5.33 -1.14 14.17
CA LYS A 217 -6.76 -1.30 14.46
C LYS A 217 -7.02 -2.62 15.15
N LEU A 218 -6.44 -3.70 14.62
CA LEU A 218 -6.55 -5.03 15.19
C LEU A 218 -5.89 -5.10 16.58
N ALA A 219 -4.72 -4.50 16.76
CA ALA A 219 -4.07 -4.42 18.07
C ALA A 219 -4.97 -3.73 19.12
N LEU A 220 -5.57 -2.58 18.80
CA LEU A 220 -6.47 -1.90 19.73
C LEU A 220 -7.71 -2.73 20.10
N VAL A 221 -8.22 -3.53 19.16
CA VAL A 221 -9.36 -4.42 19.40
C VAL A 221 -8.96 -5.61 20.28
N CYS A 222 -7.83 -6.27 19.99
CA CYS A 222 -7.30 -7.37 20.79
C CYS A 222 -6.98 -6.91 22.24
N ASP A 223 -6.46 -5.70 22.40
CA ASP A 223 -6.14 -5.13 23.72
C ASP A 223 -7.39 -4.61 24.47
N GLY A 224 -8.58 -4.68 23.86
CA GLY A 224 -9.84 -4.22 24.44
C GLY A 224 -9.96 -2.70 24.59
N THR A 225 -9.08 -1.96 23.91
CA THR A 225 -9.06 -0.49 23.88
C THR A 225 -10.10 0.06 22.91
N ALA A 226 -10.36 -0.64 21.81
CA ALA A 226 -11.39 -0.32 20.84
C ALA A 226 -12.39 -1.47 20.65
N ASP A 227 -13.62 -1.15 20.24
CA ASP A 227 -14.57 -2.16 19.79
C ASP A 227 -14.19 -2.73 18.42
N SER A 228 -14.62 -3.95 18.13
CA SER A 228 -14.48 -4.57 16.82
C SER A 228 -15.05 -3.75 15.65
N ALA A 229 -15.99 -2.82 15.90
CA ALA A 229 -16.49 -1.87 14.89
C ALA A 229 -15.38 -1.01 14.28
N LEU A 230 -14.27 -0.75 14.99
CA LEU A 230 -13.10 -0.06 14.43
C LEU A 230 -12.56 -0.77 13.18
N LEU A 231 -12.63 -2.10 13.14
CA LEU A 231 -12.16 -2.90 12.00
C LEU A 231 -13.02 -2.72 10.74
N ASP A 232 -14.25 -2.20 10.85
CA ASP A 232 -15.05 -1.91 9.66
C ASP A 232 -14.46 -0.74 8.85
N SER A 233 -13.71 0.15 9.51
CA SER A 233 -12.97 1.21 8.82
C SER A 233 -11.85 0.66 7.92
N TYR A 234 -11.32 -0.55 8.16
CA TYR A 234 -10.29 -1.15 7.31
C TYR A 234 -10.84 -1.42 5.90
N GLU A 235 -12.02 -2.02 5.80
CA GLU A 235 -12.68 -2.25 4.50
C GLU A 235 -13.07 -0.91 3.85
N ALA A 236 -13.66 0.00 4.61
CA ALA A 236 -14.08 1.31 4.11
C ALA A 236 -12.92 2.13 3.53
N GLU A 237 -11.70 1.96 4.07
CA GLU A 237 -10.50 2.64 3.62
C GLU A 237 -9.76 1.90 2.50
N ARG A 238 -9.57 0.59 2.61
CA ARG A 238 -8.65 -0.16 1.74
C ARG A 238 -9.30 -0.75 0.50
N ARG A 239 -10.59 -1.11 0.56
CA ARG A 239 -11.30 -1.65 -0.61
C ARG A 239 -11.38 -0.64 -1.77
N PRO A 240 -11.71 0.65 -1.55
CA PRO A 240 -11.70 1.65 -2.63
C PRO A 240 -10.32 1.84 -3.28
N ILE A 241 -9.25 1.73 -2.49
CA ILE A 241 -7.87 1.83 -3.01
C ILE A 241 -7.53 0.61 -3.87
N ALA A 242 -7.88 -0.60 -3.44
CA ALA A 242 -7.74 -1.81 -4.25
C ALA A 242 -8.52 -1.72 -5.57
N GLU A 243 -9.75 -1.19 -5.54
CA GLU A 243 -10.54 -0.95 -6.76
C GLU A 243 -9.91 0.10 -7.69
N MET A 244 -9.30 1.15 -7.13
CA MET A 244 -8.57 2.17 -7.88
C MET A 244 -7.34 1.57 -8.57
N VAL A 245 -6.53 0.80 -7.84
CA VAL A 245 -5.33 0.12 -8.36
C VAL A 245 -5.70 -0.88 -9.45
N ALA A 246 -6.73 -1.71 -9.22
CA ALA A 246 -7.23 -2.66 -10.22
C ALA A 246 -7.65 -1.94 -11.52
N ARG A 247 -8.43 -0.84 -11.40
CA ARG A 247 -8.88 -0.04 -12.55
C ARG A 247 -7.71 0.62 -13.30
N SER A 248 -6.73 1.15 -12.57
CA SER A 248 -5.51 1.74 -13.15
C SER A 248 -4.73 0.69 -13.95
N GLY A 249 -4.56 -0.51 -13.37
CA GLY A 249 -3.93 -1.65 -14.02
C GLY A 249 -4.64 -2.05 -15.31
N ASP A 250 -5.98 -2.11 -15.30
CA ASP A 250 -6.77 -2.46 -16.48
C ASP A 250 -6.58 -1.46 -17.64
N LEU A 251 -6.52 -0.16 -17.33
CA LEU A 251 -6.27 0.89 -18.33
C LEU A 251 -4.87 0.75 -18.93
N THR A 252 -3.87 0.45 -18.08
CA THR A 252 -2.49 0.21 -18.51
C THR A 252 -2.41 -1.01 -19.42
N GLU A 253 -3.06 -2.12 -19.05
CA GLU A 253 -3.12 -3.34 -19.85
C GLU A 253 -3.75 -3.11 -21.23
N GLN A 254 -4.88 -2.40 -21.27
CA GLN A 254 -5.55 -2.06 -22.53
C GLN A 254 -4.63 -1.23 -23.44
N GLY A 255 -3.89 -0.26 -22.88
CA GLY A 255 -2.94 0.55 -23.62
C GLY A 255 -1.73 -0.24 -24.13
N GLN A 256 -1.24 -1.22 -23.37
CA GLN A 256 -0.11 -2.07 -23.75
C GLN A 256 -0.47 -3.06 -24.85
N MET A 257 -1.70 -3.55 -24.86
CA MET A 257 -2.16 -4.62 -25.78
C MET A 257 -2.61 -4.11 -27.17
N LEU A 258 -2.38 -2.82 -27.50
CA LEU A 258 -2.74 -2.24 -28.79
C LEU A 258 -1.89 -2.78 -29.96
N THR A 259 -2.54 -3.47 -30.90
CA THR A 259 -1.87 -4.07 -32.07
C THR A 259 -1.87 -3.17 -33.33
N GLY A 260 -2.78 -2.21 -33.43
CA GLY A 260 -2.87 -1.28 -34.56
C GLY A 260 -1.81 -0.17 -34.53
N ALA A 261 -1.11 0.05 -35.65
CA ALA A 261 -0.06 1.08 -35.72
C ALA A 261 -0.60 2.51 -35.48
N ALA A 262 -1.82 2.83 -35.94
CA ALA A 262 -2.45 4.11 -35.66
C ALA A 262 -2.77 4.28 -34.17
N GLN A 263 -3.42 3.27 -33.57
CA GLN A 263 -3.77 3.26 -32.15
C GLN A 263 -2.55 3.41 -31.24
N ARG A 264 -1.43 2.72 -31.55
CA ARG A 264 -0.17 2.89 -30.82
C ARG A 264 0.40 4.30 -30.94
N ARG A 265 0.37 4.90 -32.14
CA ARG A 265 0.81 6.30 -32.31
C ARG A 265 -0.03 7.27 -31.48
N ASP A 266 -1.34 7.06 -31.43
CA ASP A 266 -2.26 7.91 -30.65
C ASP A 266 -2.00 7.76 -29.15
N ARG A 267 -1.84 6.53 -28.65
CA ARG A 267 -1.41 6.25 -27.27
C ARG A 267 -0.08 6.92 -26.94
N ASP A 268 0.94 6.74 -27.78
CA ASP A 268 2.27 7.29 -27.51
C ASP A 268 2.25 8.83 -27.51
N ALA A 269 1.39 9.45 -28.35
CA ALA A 269 1.15 10.89 -28.33
C ALA A 269 0.45 11.34 -27.04
N ALA A 270 -0.55 10.59 -26.57
CA ALA A 270 -1.22 10.87 -25.30
C ALA A 270 -0.26 10.78 -24.11
N ILE A 271 0.55 9.71 -24.02
CA ILE A 271 1.59 9.55 -22.98
C ILE A 271 2.53 10.75 -23.00
N ARG A 272 3.08 11.11 -24.16
CA ARG A 272 3.96 12.30 -24.28
C ARG A 272 3.26 13.57 -23.80
N SER A 273 2.00 13.78 -24.16
CA SER A 273 1.23 14.96 -23.74
C SER A 273 1.12 15.05 -22.23
N THR A 274 0.78 13.95 -21.55
CA THR A 274 0.68 13.88 -20.08
C THR A 274 1.96 14.36 -19.40
N PHE A 275 3.13 13.95 -19.92
CA PHE A 275 4.42 14.31 -19.33
C PHE A 275 4.94 15.70 -19.72
N THR A 276 4.33 16.39 -20.70
CA THR A 276 4.68 17.78 -21.04
C THR A 276 4.02 18.82 -20.15
N VAL A 277 2.85 18.49 -19.57
CA VAL A 277 2.13 19.37 -18.65
C VAL A 277 2.61 19.08 -17.23
N GLN A 278 3.13 20.10 -16.53
CA GLN A 278 3.72 19.94 -15.19
C GLN A 278 2.73 19.34 -14.18
N GLU A 279 1.50 19.84 -14.14
CA GLU A 279 0.46 19.35 -13.22
C GLU A 279 0.10 17.89 -13.49
N SER A 280 -0.15 17.52 -14.75
CA SER A 280 -0.40 16.13 -15.14
C SER A 280 0.77 15.22 -14.80
N ARG A 281 2.00 15.63 -15.12
CA ARG A 281 3.21 14.87 -14.76
C ARG A 281 3.31 14.63 -13.27
N HIS A 282 3.10 15.66 -12.45
CA HIS A 282 3.13 15.54 -11.00
C HIS A 282 2.05 14.57 -10.50
N ASN A 283 0.83 14.67 -11.02
CA ASN A 283 -0.27 13.76 -10.67
C ASN A 283 0.07 12.30 -10.99
N GLU A 284 0.66 12.01 -12.16
CA GLU A 284 1.10 10.66 -12.51
C GLU A 284 2.20 10.15 -11.56
N ILE A 285 3.18 11.00 -11.22
CA ILE A 285 4.26 10.62 -10.29
C ILE A 285 3.70 10.27 -8.90
N VAL A 286 2.76 11.06 -8.40
CA VAL A 286 2.13 10.82 -7.09
C VAL A 286 1.24 9.58 -7.13
N ALA A 287 0.50 9.36 -8.23
CA ALA A 287 -0.32 8.17 -8.41
C ALA A 287 0.52 6.89 -8.50
N GLU A 288 1.60 6.89 -9.28
CA GLU A 288 2.50 5.72 -9.41
C GLU A 288 3.28 5.39 -8.13
N THR A 289 3.39 6.35 -7.21
CA THR A 289 4.01 6.15 -5.89
C THR A 289 2.99 5.86 -4.79
N GLU A 290 1.70 5.77 -5.13
CA GLU A 290 0.57 5.62 -4.20
C GLU A 290 0.54 6.70 -3.08
N LEU A 291 1.15 7.87 -3.31
CA LEU A 291 1.20 8.97 -2.35
C LEU A 291 -0.10 9.80 -2.34
N ASN A 292 -1.02 9.52 -3.26
CA ASN A 292 -2.35 10.14 -3.36
C ASN A 292 -3.46 9.35 -2.65
N VAL A 293 -3.13 8.32 -1.85
CA VAL A 293 -4.13 7.60 -1.05
C VAL A 293 -4.82 8.58 -0.10
N ASP A 294 -6.15 8.57 -0.12
CA ASP A 294 -7.00 9.47 0.65
C ASP A 294 -8.05 8.69 1.46
N TYR A 295 -8.03 8.90 2.78
CA TYR A 295 -9.02 8.36 3.71
C TYR A 295 -10.03 9.39 4.21
N SER A 296 -10.19 10.53 3.52
CA SER A 296 -11.13 11.60 3.91
C SER A 296 -12.59 11.12 4.04
N ALA A 297 -12.96 10.05 3.32
CA ALA A 297 -14.27 9.41 3.40
C ALA A 297 -14.41 8.33 4.50
N SER A 298 -13.33 8.07 5.26
CA SER A 298 -13.32 7.05 6.30
C SER A 298 -14.26 7.41 7.46
N PRO A 299 -14.98 6.44 8.04
CA PRO A 299 -15.82 6.67 9.20
C PRO A 299 -15.03 7.08 10.46
N ILE A 300 -13.71 6.85 10.49
CA ILE A 300 -12.85 7.18 11.64
C ILE A 300 -11.98 8.42 11.42
N VAL A 301 -12.21 9.16 10.34
CA VAL A 301 -11.50 10.40 10.05
C VAL A 301 -12.39 11.60 10.41
N PHE A 302 -11.82 12.58 11.09
CA PHE A 302 -12.55 13.72 11.63
C PHE A 302 -11.89 15.07 11.35
N GLY A 303 -12.69 16.06 10.94
CA GLY A 303 -12.26 17.46 10.86
C GLY A 303 -11.94 17.94 9.45
N ALA A 304 -11.07 18.95 9.34
CA ALA A 304 -10.88 19.70 8.10
C ALA A 304 -10.14 18.89 7.02
N SER A 305 -10.79 18.71 5.86
CA SER A 305 -10.20 18.11 4.66
C SER A 305 -9.45 19.14 3.82
N GLY A 306 -8.35 18.73 3.18
CA GLY A 306 -7.58 19.57 2.25
C GLY A 306 -6.32 20.24 2.83
N GLY A 307 -5.40 20.62 1.94
CA GLY A 307 -4.06 21.14 2.28
C GLY A 307 -3.05 20.03 2.65
N ALA A 308 -1.80 20.40 2.91
CA ALA A 308 -0.66 19.48 3.11
C ALA A 308 -0.78 18.53 4.33
N ALA A 309 -1.77 18.72 5.19
CA ALA A 309 -2.08 17.86 6.34
C ALA A 309 -3.60 17.75 6.57
N GLY A 310 -4.39 17.67 5.50
CA GLY A 310 -5.85 17.48 5.61
C GLY A 310 -6.21 16.16 6.31
N ALA A 311 -7.33 16.15 7.02
CA ALA A 311 -7.87 14.91 7.59
C ALA A 311 -8.07 13.85 6.48
N GLY A 312 -7.56 12.65 6.70
CA GLY A 312 -7.55 11.53 5.76
C GLY A 312 -6.31 11.45 4.86
N GLN A 313 -5.47 12.48 4.83
CA GLN A 313 -4.26 12.52 4.01
C GLN A 313 -3.07 11.93 4.76
N ARG A 314 -2.03 11.53 4.03
CA ARG A 314 -0.76 11.12 4.62
C ARG A 314 -0.14 12.27 5.41
N ALA A 315 0.35 11.98 6.62
CA ALA A 315 1.05 12.95 7.44
C ALA A 315 2.37 13.36 6.76
N PRO A 316 2.75 14.65 6.81
CA PRO A 316 4.06 15.08 6.36
C PRO A 316 5.17 14.34 7.08
N SER A 317 6.22 13.96 6.35
CA SER A 317 7.37 13.20 6.89
C SER A 317 8.15 13.93 7.99
N THR A 318 7.92 15.22 8.16
CA THR A 318 8.47 16.04 9.25
C THR A 318 7.79 15.80 10.60
N ILE A 319 6.60 15.21 10.62
CA ILE A 319 5.90 14.87 11.86
C ILE A 319 6.29 13.45 12.28
N PRO A 320 6.88 13.25 13.47
CA PRO A 320 7.24 11.92 13.93
C PRO A 320 5.99 11.09 14.23
N VAL A 321 5.79 10.02 13.48
CA VAL A 321 4.74 9.02 13.75
C VAL A 321 5.36 7.87 14.52
N ARG A 322 4.72 7.49 15.64
CA ARG A 322 5.08 6.30 16.42
C ARG A 322 4.21 5.13 15.99
N SER A 323 4.74 3.92 16.08
CA SER A 323 4.06 2.70 15.62
C SER A 323 3.16 2.05 16.66
N ALA A 324 3.24 2.44 17.94
CA ALA A 324 2.48 1.81 19.03
C ALA A 324 1.20 2.58 19.39
N GLY A 325 1.16 3.90 19.20
CA GLY A 325 -0.04 4.72 19.40
C GLY A 325 -0.09 5.95 18.49
N HIS A 326 -1.16 6.73 18.63
CA HIS A 326 -1.36 7.97 17.88
C HIS A 326 -0.41 9.08 18.37
N THR A 327 0.09 9.88 17.43
CA THR A 327 0.83 11.11 17.74
C THR A 327 -0.10 12.31 17.66
N LEU A 328 -0.22 13.10 18.73
CA LEU A 328 -0.82 14.42 18.67
C LEU A 328 0.23 15.46 18.29
N ALA A 329 -0.08 16.32 17.33
CA ALA A 329 0.79 17.43 16.96
C ALA A 329 0.02 18.75 17.06
N LEU A 330 0.55 19.68 17.85
CA LEU A 330 0.07 21.05 17.91
C LEU A 330 1.01 21.94 17.12
N ALA A 331 0.43 22.80 16.32
CA ALA A 331 1.18 23.69 15.47
C ALA A 331 0.50 25.05 15.47
N ARG A 332 1.28 26.12 15.47
CA ARG A 332 0.79 27.50 15.62
C ARG A 332 1.28 28.36 14.49
N ASP A 333 0.44 29.25 13.99
CA ASP A 333 0.94 30.29 13.08
C ASP A 333 1.84 31.31 13.80
N ALA A 334 2.56 32.11 13.02
CA ALA A 334 3.45 33.15 13.53
C ALA A 334 2.73 34.28 14.29
N THR A 335 1.40 34.35 14.25
CA THR A 335 0.60 35.38 14.90
C THR A 335 0.05 34.94 16.26
N THR A 336 0.17 33.64 16.58
CA THR A 336 -0.35 33.05 17.82
C THR A 336 0.53 33.43 19.01
N GLU A 337 -0.09 33.92 20.10
CA GLU A 337 0.63 34.28 21.31
C GLU A 337 1.24 33.06 22.02
N ASP A 338 2.47 33.18 22.51
CA ASP A 338 3.19 32.10 23.22
C ASP A 338 2.39 31.53 24.41
N GLY A 339 1.69 32.42 25.14
CA GLY A 339 0.89 32.05 26.31
C GLY A 339 -0.34 31.22 25.95
N GLU A 340 -1.02 31.56 24.85
CA GLU A 340 -2.17 30.81 24.33
C GLU A 340 -1.74 29.40 23.90
N PHE A 341 -0.67 29.32 23.10
CA PHE A 341 -0.14 28.04 22.62
C PHE A 341 0.32 27.13 23.77
N THR A 342 1.09 27.68 24.73
CA THR A 342 1.57 26.92 25.88
C THR A 342 0.43 26.41 26.76
N SER A 343 -0.62 27.24 26.95
CA SER A 343 -1.79 26.85 27.72
C SER A 343 -2.55 25.69 27.06
N LEU A 344 -2.76 25.76 25.75
CA LEU A 344 -3.42 24.68 25.01
C LEU A 344 -2.56 23.40 24.97
N LEU A 345 -1.25 23.52 24.77
CA LEU A 345 -0.33 22.37 24.80
C LEU A 345 -0.40 21.63 26.15
N ASN A 346 -0.36 22.37 27.25
CA ASN A 346 -0.51 21.78 28.59
C ASN A 346 -1.89 21.12 28.80
N ALA A 347 -2.95 21.74 28.28
CA ALA A 347 -4.29 21.18 28.37
C ALA A 347 -4.43 19.87 27.57
N VAL A 348 -3.84 19.79 26.37
CA VAL A 348 -3.80 18.55 25.57
C VAL A 348 -2.99 17.48 26.28
N HIS A 349 -1.80 17.79 26.78
CA HIS A 349 -1.00 16.85 27.59
C HIS A 349 -1.80 16.31 28.79
N TYR A 350 -2.51 17.19 29.50
CA TYR A 350 -3.33 16.78 30.64
C TYR A 350 -4.50 15.89 30.23
N ALA A 351 -5.15 16.18 29.10
CA ALA A 351 -6.29 15.41 28.59
C ALA A 351 -5.90 13.96 28.24
N VAL A 352 -4.70 13.74 27.71
CA VAL A 352 -4.27 12.42 27.23
C VAL A 352 -3.27 11.69 28.13
N LYS A 353 -2.95 12.25 29.31
CA LYS A 353 -1.91 11.73 30.22
C LYS A 353 -2.08 10.24 30.60
N ASP A 354 -3.33 9.77 30.64
CA ASP A 354 -3.69 8.40 31.02
C ASP A 354 -4.27 7.62 29.82
N SER A 355 -4.22 8.19 28.61
CA SER A 355 -4.77 7.54 27.42
C SER A 355 -3.89 6.39 26.97
N ARG A 356 -4.53 5.30 26.53
CA ARG A 356 -3.86 4.18 25.86
C ARG A 356 -3.74 4.37 24.34
N LEU A 357 -4.40 5.39 23.80
CA LEU A 357 -4.45 5.64 22.36
C LEU A 357 -3.35 6.60 21.90
N PHE A 358 -3.10 7.64 22.68
CA PHE A 358 -2.17 8.71 22.34
C PHE A 358 -0.85 8.48 23.04
N GLU A 359 0.19 8.21 22.28
CA GLU A 359 1.52 7.88 22.80
C GLU A 359 2.33 9.13 23.09
N THR A 360 2.20 10.15 22.24
CA THR A 360 3.04 11.34 22.31
C THR A 360 2.27 12.58 21.88
N VAL A 361 2.67 13.72 22.45
CA VAL A 361 2.21 15.05 22.06
C VAL A 361 3.45 15.86 21.68
N VAL A 362 3.46 16.42 20.48
CA VAL A 362 4.58 17.21 19.95
C VAL A 362 4.11 18.61 19.58
N SER A 363 5.01 19.59 19.69
CA SER A 363 4.84 20.94 19.16
C SER A 363 5.60 21.08 17.85
N LEU A 364 5.01 21.75 16.86
CA LEU A 364 5.62 22.03 15.55
C LEU A 364 5.72 23.54 15.34
N ASP A 365 6.88 24.01 14.86
CA ASP A 365 7.05 25.37 14.35
C ASP A 365 6.59 25.40 12.89
N THR A 366 5.58 26.21 12.57
CA THR A 366 4.96 26.20 11.23
C THR A 366 5.61 27.22 10.32
N ASP A 367 6.08 26.75 9.17
CA ASP A 367 6.05 27.55 7.94
C ASP A 367 5.60 26.70 6.74
N ASP A 368 5.94 25.40 6.68
CA ASP A 368 5.61 24.59 5.48
C ASP A 368 4.42 23.63 5.62
N VAL A 369 4.15 23.08 6.82
CA VAL A 369 3.20 21.95 6.99
C VAL A 369 1.73 22.37 7.02
N LEU A 370 1.44 23.62 7.39
CA LEU A 370 0.09 24.11 7.66
C LEU A 370 -0.25 25.41 6.93
N ALA A 371 0.38 25.63 5.77
CA ALA A 371 0.16 26.81 4.94
C ALA A 371 -1.35 27.09 4.78
N GLY A 372 -1.79 28.28 5.22
CA GLY A 372 -3.18 28.73 5.16
C GLY A 372 -4.02 28.54 6.44
N SER A 373 -3.48 27.88 7.48
CA SER A 373 -4.14 27.76 8.79
C SER A 373 -3.97 29.06 9.60
N ARG A 374 -4.96 29.42 10.43
CA ARG A 374 -4.91 30.56 11.35
C ARG A 374 -5.03 30.08 12.80
N GLY A 375 -4.24 30.65 13.70
CA GLY A 375 -4.17 30.26 15.10
C GLY A 375 -3.44 28.93 15.32
N VAL A 376 -3.93 28.14 16.28
CA VAL A 376 -3.40 26.81 16.58
C VAL A 376 -4.17 25.72 15.83
N THR A 377 -3.47 24.81 15.19
CA THR A 377 -4.00 23.57 14.63
C THR A 377 -3.59 22.39 15.50
N LEU A 378 -4.55 21.53 15.84
CA LEU A 378 -4.31 20.23 16.47
C LEU A 378 -4.55 19.12 15.44
N LEU A 379 -3.57 18.25 15.32
CA LEU A 379 -3.57 17.08 14.44
C LEU A 379 -3.46 15.80 15.28
N ALA A 380 -4.19 14.74 14.92
CA ALA A 380 -3.97 13.39 15.47
C ALA A 380 -3.53 12.43 14.36
N MET A 381 -2.28 12.01 14.41
CA MET A 381 -1.66 11.10 13.45
C MET A 381 -1.91 9.68 13.89
N ARG A 382 -2.41 8.86 12.98
CA ARG A 382 -2.60 7.44 13.17
C ARG A 382 -1.26 6.70 13.11
N PRO A 383 -1.16 5.51 13.72
CA PRO A 383 0.06 4.69 13.66
C PRO A 383 0.49 4.29 12.23
N ASP A 384 -0.45 4.28 11.28
CA ASP A 384 -0.19 4.03 9.85
C ASP A 384 0.28 5.28 9.07
N GLY A 385 0.47 6.42 9.76
CA GLY A 385 1.02 7.64 9.18
C GLY A 385 0.02 8.53 8.47
N TYR A 386 -1.28 8.34 8.68
CA TYR A 386 -2.34 9.20 8.14
C TYR A 386 -2.88 10.17 9.20
N VAL A 387 -3.36 11.33 8.75
CA VAL A 387 -4.05 12.30 9.58
C VAL A 387 -5.45 11.78 9.91
N GLY A 388 -5.64 11.23 11.11
CA GLY A 388 -6.97 10.80 11.58
C GLY A 388 -7.85 11.98 11.98
N MET A 389 -7.26 13.01 12.57
CA MET A 389 -7.98 14.24 12.93
C MET A 389 -7.20 15.49 12.53
N ARG A 390 -7.93 16.52 12.06
CA ARG A 390 -7.46 17.90 12.01
C ARG A 390 -8.51 18.89 12.52
N CYS A 391 -8.16 19.71 13.50
CA CYS A 391 -9.02 20.79 13.97
C CYS A 391 -8.24 22.08 14.26
N ASP A 392 -8.79 23.20 13.81
CA ASP A 392 -8.21 24.54 14.00
C ASP A 392 -8.91 25.31 15.14
N ARG A 393 -9.91 24.69 15.77
CA ARG A 393 -10.72 25.25 16.87
C ARG A 393 -11.34 24.12 17.71
N ASP A 394 -11.86 24.49 18.88
CA ASP A 394 -12.54 23.58 19.81
C ASP A 394 -11.69 22.32 20.09
N HIS A 395 -10.38 22.50 20.27
CA HIS A 395 -9.38 21.42 20.15
C HIS A 395 -9.63 20.27 21.12
N LEU A 396 -9.92 20.55 22.39
CA LEU A 396 -10.17 19.51 23.40
C LEU A 396 -11.47 18.74 23.14
N ALA A 397 -12.53 19.42 22.71
CA ALA A 397 -13.80 18.78 22.36
C ALA A 397 -13.67 17.95 21.08
N SER A 398 -12.88 18.42 20.12
CA SER A 398 -12.54 17.69 18.89
C SER A 398 -11.73 16.43 19.20
N LEU A 399 -10.74 16.55 20.10
CA LEU A 399 -9.92 15.43 20.55
C LEU A 399 -10.76 14.35 21.24
N GLU A 400 -11.65 14.73 22.16
CA GLU A 400 -12.58 13.81 22.82
C GLU A 400 -13.50 13.11 21.82
N ARG A 401 -14.01 13.83 20.81
CA ARG A 401 -14.81 13.22 19.73
C ARG A 401 -14.02 12.22 18.91
N TYR A 402 -12.78 12.55 18.56
CA TYR A 402 -11.92 11.65 17.81
C TYR A 402 -11.56 10.40 18.62
N GLU A 403 -11.24 10.56 19.92
CA GLU A 403 -11.02 9.44 20.83
C GLU A 403 -12.24 8.52 20.91
N ASN A 404 -13.45 9.08 21.06
CA ASN A 404 -14.67 8.29 21.02
C ASN A 404 -14.86 7.59 19.67
N LEU A 405 -14.54 8.24 18.54
CA LEU A 405 -14.70 7.66 17.21
C LEU A 405 -13.84 6.41 17.00
N ILE A 406 -12.61 6.41 17.54
CA ILE A 406 -11.67 5.30 17.41
C ILE A 406 -11.80 4.24 18.52
N THR A 407 -12.52 4.53 19.62
CA THR A 407 -12.73 3.60 20.74
C THR A 407 -14.15 3.06 20.86
N ALA A 408 -15.13 3.72 20.23
CA ALA A 408 -16.55 3.55 20.54
C ALA A 408 -16.96 2.09 20.67
N ARG A 409 -17.19 1.72 21.93
CA ARG A 409 -18.08 0.65 22.38
C ARG A 409 -19.49 1.15 22.11
N HIS A 410 -20.14 0.64 21.08
CA HIS A 410 -21.57 0.91 20.87
C HIS A 410 -22.43 0.26 21.94
#